data_AF-A0A2E5PN71-F1
#
_entry.id   AF-A0A2E5PN71-F1
#
_cell.length_a   1.000
_cell.length_b   1.000
_cell.length_c   1.000
_cell.angle_alpha   90.00
_cell.angle_beta   90.00
_cell.angle_gamma   90.00
#
_symmetry.space_group_name_H-M   'P 1'
#
loop_
_entity.id
_entity.type
_entity.pdbx_description
1 polymer ?
#
loop_
_entity_poly.entity_id
_entity_poly.type
_entity_poly.pdbx_seq_one_letter_code
_entity_poly.pdbx_strand_id
1 'polypeptide(L)'
;MRLFRASPAFEHVSVVCRDIDPLPNNDAQIALLSLPYLASTDLVAADSPYLVPPDHRQQITNRSRELHVGIVWAGKPSHNNDHNRLLALSDLAPLLGVSGAYFHSLQLGDPAATIVASGFAALVKGFHPVIRDFADSAGLIGSLDLLISVDTAPAHLAGALCRPVWALLPFAPDRRW
;
A
#
# COMPACT_ATOMS: atom_id res chain seq x y z
N MET A 1 9.14 9.31 -6.09
CA MET A 1 10.18 9.52 -5.05
C MET A 1 9.81 10.57 -3.99
N ARG A 2 8.80 11.42 -4.19
CA ARG A 2 8.38 12.47 -3.25
C ARG A 2 8.26 12.00 -1.80
N LEU A 3 7.51 10.92 -1.56
CA LEU A 3 7.26 10.38 -0.23
C LEU A 3 8.55 10.09 0.54
N PHE A 4 9.46 9.34 -0.07
CA PHE A 4 10.69 8.91 0.59
C PHE A 4 11.67 10.07 0.76
N ARG A 5 11.79 10.97 -0.23
CA ARG A 5 12.72 12.11 -0.15
C ARG A 5 12.32 13.16 0.89
N ALA A 6 11.04 13.20 1.29
CA ALA A 6 10.55 14.14 2.29
C ALA A 6 10.52 13.55 3.71
N SER A 7 10.75 12.24 3.88
CA SER A 7 10.65 11.64 5.21
C SER A 7 11.93 11.90 6.02
N PRO A 8 11.81 12.43 7.25
CA PRO A 8 12.96 12.63 8.13
C PRO A 8 13.62 11.30 8.55
N ALA A 9 12.90 10.18 8.46
CA ALA A 9 13.46 8.84 8.71
C ALA A 9 14.62 8.47 7.77
N PHE A 10 14.81 9.21 6.67
CA PHE A 10 15.88 8.98 5.71
C PHE A 10 16.92 10.10 5.67
N GLU A 11 17.09 10.88 6.74
CA GLU A 11 18.11 11.95 6.79
C GLU A 11 19.52 11.44 6.44
N HIS A 12 19.87 10.22 6.85
CA HIS A 12 21.14 9.56 6.54
C HIS A 12 20.99 8.42 5.51
N VAL A 13 19.87 8.34 4.81
CA VAL A 13 19.56 7.27 3.86
C VAL A 13 19.32 7.86 2.48
N SER A 14 20.21 7.56 1.54
CA SER A 14 20.01 7.91 0.14
C SER A 14 19.11 6.88 -0.55
N VAL A 15 17.93 7.32 -1.01
CA VAL A 15 16.99 6.47 -1.75
C VAL A 15 17.26 6.59 -3.25
N VAL A 16 17.67 5.48 -3.86
CA VAL A 16 18.04 5.37 -5.28
C VAL A 16 16.95 4.60 -6.04
N CYS A 17 16.44 5.18 -7.12
CA CYS A 17 15.47 4.50 -7.97
C CYS A 17 16.20 3.54 -8.91
N ARG A 18 15.89 2.25 -8.81
CA ARG A 18 16.39 1.25 -9.75
C ARG A 18 16.03 1.67 -11.19
N ASP A 19 17.02 1.59 -12.08
CA ASP A 19 16.92 1.91 -13.52
C ASP A 19 16.75 3.40 -13.89
N ILE A 20 16.72 4.31 -12.90
CA ILE A 20 16.65 5.76 -13.15
C ILE A 20 17.88 6.48 -12.56
N ASP A 21 18.21 6.19 -11.31
CA ASP A 21 19.31 6.83 -10.60
C ASP A 21 20.57 5.94 -10.70
N PRO A 22 21.77 6.52 -10.90
CA PRO A 22 23.02 5.75 -10.86
C PRO A 22 23.27 5.22 -9.45
N LEU A 23 23.81 4.01 -9.35
CA LEU A 23 24.24 3.45 -8.07
C LEU A 23 25.43 4.27 -7.53
N PRO A 24 25.39 4.77 -6.29
CA PRO A 24 26.52 5.44 -5.68
C PRO A 24 27.65 4.45 -5.41
N ASN A 25 28.89 4.95 -5.34
CA ASN A 25 30.00 4.15 -4.85
C ASN A 25 29.73 3.69 -3.41
N ASN A 26 30.07 2.45 -3.11
CA ASN A 26 29.89 1.85 -1.79
C ASN A 26 31.06 0.92 -1.45
N ASP A 27 31.41 0.85 -0.16
CA ASP A 27 32.47 -0.05 0.33
C ASP A 27 31.94 -1.48 0.56
N ALA A 28 30.66 -1.60 0.90
CA ALA A 28 29.99 -2.89 1.16
C ALA A 28 28.52 -2.83 0.71
N GLN A 29 27.93 -4.01 0.49
CA GLN A 29 26.51 -4.16 0.14
C GLN A 29 25.90 -5.32 0.92
N ILE A 30 24.61 -5.21 1.25
CA ILE A 30 23.87 -6.27 1.91
C ILE A 30 22.40 -6.25 1.48
N ALA A 31 21.76 -7.42 1.42
CA ALA A 31 20.32 -7.52 1.28
C ALA A 31 19.62 -6.87 2.49
N LEU A 32 18.63 -6.01 2.25
CA LEU A 32 17.88 -5.29 3.29
C LEU A 32 17.41 -6.18 4.45
N LEU A 33 16.89 -7.37 4.13
CA LEU A 33 16.36 -8.31 5.12
C LEU A 33 17.44 -9.07 5.92
N SER A 34 18.72 -8.88 5.61
CA SER A 34 19.84 -9.42 6.41
C SER A 34 20.36 -8.40 7.42
N LEU A 35 19.93 -7.14 7.38
CA LEU A 35 20.36 -6.11 8.33
C LEU A 35 20.02 -6.44 9.78
N PRO A 36 18.81 -6.93 10.13
CA PRO A 36 18.48 -7.25 11.52
C PRO A 36 19.43 -8.29 12.11
N TYR A 37 19.76 -9.32 11.32
CA TYR A 37 20.72 -10.35 11.71
C TYR A 37 22.11 -9.78 11.99
N LEU A 38 22.65 -8.92 11.12
CA LEU A 38 23.96 -8.31 11.35
C LEU A 38 23.97 -7.29 12.49
N ALA A 39 22.89 -6.52 12.63
CA ALA A 39 22.74 -5.55 13.69
C ALA A 39 22.40 -6.18 15.05
N SER A 40 22.22 -7.52 15.09
CA SER A 40 21.79 -8.26 16.29
C SER A 40 20.55 -7.64 16.94
N THR A 41 19.62 -7.19 16.10
CA THR A 41 18.36 -6.56 16.52
C THR A 41 17.20 -7.39 16.01
N ASP A 42 16.17 -7.49 16.84
CA ASP A 42 14.89 -7.97 16.37
C ASP A 42 14.20 -6.88 15.53
N LEU A 43 13.38 -7.32 14.57
CA LEU A 43 12.47 -6.43 13.87
C LEU A 43 11.30 -6.12 14.79
N VAL A 44 11.39 -5.02 15.52
CA VAL A 44 10.27 -4.54 16.34
C VAL A 44 9.33 -3.70 15.45
N ALA A 45 8.03 -3.93 15.57
CA ALA A 45 7.05 -3.08 14.91
C ALA A 45 7.22 -1.64 15.39
N ALA A 46 7.22 -0.68 14.48
CA ALA A 46 7.24 0.72 14.85
C ALA A 46 5.86 1.11 15.42
N ASP A 47 5.84 1.62 16.66
CA ASP A 47 4.61 2.13 17.30
C ASP A 47 4.20 3.53 16.80
N SER A 48 4.99 4.09 15.88
CA SER A 48 4.79 5.40 15.29
C SER A 48 5.10 5.37 13.78
N PRO A 49 4.42 6.20 12.97
CA PRO A 49 4.69 6.27 11.54
C PRO A 49 6.14 6.72 11.27
N TYR A 50 6.85 5.98 10.41
CA TYR A 50 8.19 6.36 9.94
C TYR A 50 8.18 6.94 8.52
N LEU A 51 7.02 6.96 7.87
CA LEU A 51 6.75 7.76 6.68
C LEU A 51 5.65 8.77 6.98
N VAL A 52 5.76 9.95 6.38
CA VAL A 52 4.73 10.99 6.42
C VAL A 52 4.47 11.45 4.99
N PRO A 53 3.21 11.51 4.53
CA PRO A 53 2.89 12.06 3.22
C PRO A 53 3.37 13.52 3.13
N PRO A 54 4.16 13.90 2.11
CA PRO A 54 4.72 15.25 2.00
C PRO A 54 3.66 16.33 1.74
N ASP A 55 2.51 15.92 1.22
CA ASP A 55 1.32 16.73 1.11
C ASP A 55 0.06 15.86 1.20
N HIS A 56 -1.07 16.52 1.42
CA HIS A 56 -2.38 15.88 1.49
C HIS A 56 -3.20 16.14 0.21
N ARG A 57 -2.54 16.16 -0.96
CA ARG A 57 -3.20 16.46 -2.24
C ARG A 57 -4.34 15.50 -2.54
N GLN A 58 -4.10 14.21 -2.28
CA GLN A 58 -5.11 13.17 -2.42
C GLN A 58 -5.48 12.70 -1.02
N GLN A 59 -6.70 13.03 -0.61
CA GLN A 59 -7.27 12.59 0.66
C GLN A 59 -8.79 12.59 0.55
N ILE A 60 -9.44 11.79 1.38
CA ILE A 60 -10.89 11.84 1.55
C ILE A 60 -11.20 13.00 2.51
N THR A 61 -11.66 14.12 1.97
CA THR A 61 -11.93 15.35 2.74
C THR A 61 -13.33 15.41 3.34
N ASN A 62 -14.34 14.91 2.62
CA ASN A 62 -15.72 14.90 3.10
C ASN A 62 -16.01 13.58 3.83
N ARG A 63 -15.44 13.46 5.03
CA ARG A 63 -15.62 12.27 5.87
C ARG A 63 -16.93 12.37 6.64
N SER A 64 -17.69 11.29 6.57
CA SER A 64 -18.88 11.10 7.38
C SER A 64 -18.53 10.30 8.64
N ARG A 65 -19.54 9.88 9.43
CA ARG A 65 -19.29 9.08 10.65
C ARG A 65 -19.09 7.59 10.35
N GLU A 66 -19.39 7.18 9.14
CA GLU A 66 -19.18 5.85 8.59
C GLU A 66 -17.70 5.52 8.43
N LEU A 67 -17.40 4.22 8.38
CA LEU A 67 -16.06 3.69 8.20
C LEU A 67 -15.58 3.88 6.76
N HIS A 68 -14.45 4.52 6.55
CA HIS A 68 -13.84 4.65 5.22
C HIS A 68 -12.78 3.56 5.01
N VAL A 69 -13.09 2.59 4.17
CA VAL A 69 -12.27 1.39 3.94
C VAL A 69 -11.62 1.44 2.56
N GLY A 70 -10.30 1.32 2.52
CA GLY A 70 -9.55 1.17 1.28
C GLY A 70 -9.49 -0.29 0.85
N ILE A 71 -9.56 -0.56 -0.45
CA ILE A 71 -9.37 -1.90 -1.01
C ILE A 71 -8.33 -1.95 -2.13
N VAL A 72 -7.50 -2.99 -2.09
CA VAL A 72 -6.54 -3.38 -3.14
C VAL A 72 -6.56 -4.91 -3.25
N TRP A 73 -6.94 -5.45 -4.39
CA TRP A 73 -7.22 -6.89 -4.54
C TRP A 73 -6.27 -7.60 -5.51
N ALA A 74 -5.48 -6.85 -6.27
CA ALA A 74 -4.56 -7.43 -7.24
C ALA A 74 -3.20 -6.74 -7.21
N GLY A 75 -2.15 -7.55 -7.36
CA GLY A 75 -0.78 -7.10 -7.58
C GLY A 75 -0.51 -6.72 -9.03
N LYS A 76 0.77 -6.61 -9.36
CA LYS A 76 1.22 -6.44 -10.74
C LYS A 76 1.24 -7.81 -11.42
N PRO A 77 0.55 -8.01 -12.57
CA PRO A 77 0.49 -9.31 -13.25
C PRO A 77 1.86 -9.88 -13.64
N SER A 78 2.85 -9.01 -13.88
CA SER A 78 4.22 -9.41 -14.22
C SER A 78 5.03 -9.91 -13.01
N HIS A 79 4.41 -10.11 -11.84
CA HIS A 79 5.09 -10.59 -10.64
C HIS A 79 5.07 -12.12 -10.62
N ASN A 80 6.22 -12.77 -10.42
CA ASN A 80 6.38 -14.23 -10.55
C ASN A 80 5.45 -15.06 -9.65
N ASN A 81 4.92 -14.47 -8.56
CA ASN A 81 4.03 -15.14 -7.61
C ASN A 81 2.58 -14.62 -7.66
N ASP A 82 2.19 -13.91 -8.73
CA ASP A 82 0.87 -13.26 -8.81
C ASP A 82 -0.26 -14.29 -8.77
N HIS A 83 -0.10 -15.45 -9.41
CA HIS A 83 -1.10 -16.54 -9.40
C HIS A 83 -1.52 -16.99 -7.99
N ASN A 84 -0.65 -16.87 -6.99
CA ASN A 84 -0.95 -17.22 -5.61
C ASN A 84 -1.54 -16.06 -4.80
N ARG A 85 -1.63 -14.86 -5.36
CA ARG A 85 -2.01 -13.60 -4.69
C ARG A 85 -3.12 -12.83 -5.41
N LEU A 86 -3.79 -13.48 -6.35
CA LEU A 86 -4.89 -12.90 -7.12
C LEU A 86 -6.22 -13.13 -6.40
N LEU A 87 -6.96 -12.04 -6.22
CA LEU A 87 -8.39 -12.07 -5.95
C LEU A 87 -9.11 -11.38 -7.10
N ALA A 88 -10.29 -11.88 -7.47
CA ALA A 88 -11.21 -11.09 -8.28
C ALA A 88 -11.91 -10.07 -7.38
N LEU A 89 -12.30 -8.92 -7.92
CA LEU A 89 -13.07 -7.93 -7.16
C LEU A 89 -14.41 -8.54 -6.65
N SER A 90 -14.98 -9.50 -7.38
CA SER A 90 -16.18 -10.24 -6.96
C SER A 90 -15.99 -11.04 -5.67
N ASP A 91 -14.77 -11.47 -5.36
CA ASP A 91 -14.50 -12.20 -4.11
C ASP A 91 -14.66 -11.28 -2.89
N LEU A 92 -14.55 -9.97 -3.09
CA LEU A 92 -14.80 -8.95 -2.07
C LEU A 92 -16.27 -8.53 -1.96
N ALA A 93 -17.15 -9.00 -2.85
CA ALA A 93 -18.56 -8.60 -2.87
C ALA A 93 -19.28 -8.73 -1.50
N PRO A 94 -19.03 -9.78 -0.68
CA PRO A 94 -19.64 -9.87 0.65
C PRO A 94 -19.28 -8.70 1.58
N LEU A 95 -18.11 -8.08 1.40
CA LEU A 95 -17.67 -6.93 2.18
C LEU A 95 -18.30 -5.63 1.68
N LEU A 96 -18.46 -5.47 0.36
CA LEU A 96 -18.92 -4.23 -0.25
C LEU A 96 -20.35 -3.83 0.14
N GLY A 97 -21.13 -4.76 0.69
CA GLY A 97 -22.50 -4.54 1.18
C GLY A 97 -22.62 -4.26 2.68
N VAL A 98 -21.51 -4.19 3.43
CA VAL A 98 -21.54 -3.96 4.88
C VAL A 98 -22.06 -2.54 5.17
N SER A 99 -23.15 -2.45 5.94
CA SER A 99 -23.76 -1.19 6.32
C SER A 99 -22.81 -0.35 7.20
N GLY A 100 -22.78 0.97 6.97
CA GLY A 100 -21.92 1.88 7.71
C GLY A 100 -20.47 1.90 7.26
N ALA A 101 -20.14 1.30 6.10
CA ALA A 101 -18.82 1.37 5.48
C ALA A 101 -18.89 1.93 4.05
N TYR A 102 -17.93 2.78 3.71
CA TYR A 102 -17.68 3.30 2.37
C TYR A 102 -16.38 2.74 1.82
N PHE A 103 -16.44 2.11 0.65
CA PHE A 103 -15.30 1.47 0.03
C PHE A 103 -14.63 2.35 -1.03
N HIS A 104 -13.31 2.47 -0.93
CA HIS A 104 -12.44 3.28 -1.79
C HIS A 104 -11.40 2.36 -2.43
N SER A 105 -11.37 2.25 -3.75
CA SER A 105 -10.35 1.47 -4.44
C SER A 105 -9.09 2.30 -4.66
N LEU A 106 -7.97 1.78 -4.16
CA LEU A 106 -6.62 2.26 -4.46
C LEU A 106 -5.93 1.36 -5.51
N GLN A 107 -6.68 0.45 -6.13
CA GLN A 107 -6.17 -0.45 -7.17
C GLN A 107 -5.67 0.37 -8.37
N LEU A 108 -4.52 -0.03 -8.92
CA LEU A 108 -3.94 0.55 -10.13
C LEU A 108 -3.91 -0.47 -11.27
N GLY A 109 -3.71 0.02 -12.50
CA GLY A 109 -3.59 -0.78 -13.70
C GLY A 109 -4.90 -1.42 -14.15
N ASP A 110 -4.79 -2.44 -15.01
CA ASP A 110 -5.94 -3.16 -15.59
C ASP A 110 -6.95 -3.65 -14.55
N PRO A 111 -6.55 -4.17 -13.37
CA PRO A 111 -7.52 -4.56 -12.35
C PRO A 111 -8.44 -3.42 -11.90
N ALA A 112 -7.98 -2.16 -11.90
CA ALA A 112 -8.81 -1.03 -11.53
C ALA A 112 -9.99 -0.81 -12.49
N ALA A 113 -9.82 -1.14 -13.77
CA ALA A 113 -10.88 -1.04 -14.77
C ALA A 113 -12.03 -2.03 -14.52
N THR A 114 -11.77 -3.11 -13.77
CA THR A 114 -12.78 -4.14 -13.47
C THR A 114 -13.90 -3.65 -12.56
N ILE A 115 -13.74 -2.51 -11.85
CA ILE A 115 -14.79 -1.93 -10.99
C ILE A 115 -16.07 -1.64 -11.80
N VAL A 116 -15.92 -1.04 -12.98
CA VAL A 116 -17.06 -0.71 -13.84
C VAL A 116 -17.63 -1.97 -14.47
N ALA A 117 -16.76 -2.84 -15.02
CA ALA A 117 -17.17 -4.06 -15.70
C ALA A 117 -17.90 -5.07 -14.78
N SER A 118 -17.58 -5.07 -13.49
CA SER A 118 -18.20 -5.94 -12.48
C SER A 118 -19.52 -5.41 -11.90
N GLY A 119 -19.94 -4.20 -12.27
CA GLY A 119 -21.16 -3.57 -11.75
C GLY A 119 -21.01 -2.97 -10.34
N PHE A 120 -19.80 -2.98 -9.76
CA PHE A 120 -19.55 -2.44 -8.41
C PHE A 120 -19.27 -0.93 -8.38
N ALA A 121 -19.40 -0.22 -9.50
CA ALA A 121 -19.16 1.23 -9.57
C ALA A 121 -20.02 2.07 -8.60
N ALA A 122 -21.20 1.57 -8.20
CA ALA A 122 -22.04 2.21 -7.19
C ALA A 122 -21.59 1.95 -5.75
N LEU A 123 -20.81 0.89 -5.51
CA LEU A 123 -20.36 0.47 -4.17
C LEU A 123 -18.92 0.89 -3.87
N VAL A 124 -18.09 1.04 -4.91
CA VAL A 124 -16.65 1.29 -4.77
C VAL A 124 -16.25 2.54 -5.54
N LYS A 125 -15.72 3.51 -4.82
CA LYS A 125 -15.14 4.71 -5.44
C LYS A 125 -13.68 4.45 -5.85
N GLY A 126 -13.38 4.50 -7.15
CA GLY A 126 -12.00 4.33 -7.64
C GLY A 126 -11.18 5.62 -7.58
N PHE A 127 -9.94 5.53 -7.07
CA PHE A 127 -8.96 6.62 -7.05
C PHE A 127 -7.81 6.44 -8.05
N HIS A 128 -7.83 5.39 -8.87
CA HIS A 128 -6.77 5.11 -9.85
C HIS A 128 -6.35 6.29 -10.75
N PRO A 129 -7.23 7.24 -11.17
CA PRO A 129 -6.80 8.35 -12.04
C PRO A 129 -5.98 9.41 -11.33
N VAL A 130 -6.06 9.49 -9.99
CA VAL A 130 -5.42 10.55 -9.20
C VAL A 130 -4.16 10.08 -8.47
N ILE A 131 -3.91 8.78 -8.44
CA ILE A 131 -2.72 8.18 -7.83
C ILE A 131 -1.60 8.14 -8.88
N ARG A 132 -0.60 9.00 -8.73
CA ARG A 132 0.57 9.03 -9.64
C ARG A 132 1.82 8.43 -9.03
N ASP A 133 1.93 8.49 -7.70
CA ASP A 133 3.06 7.96 -6.97
C ASP A 133 2.65 7.48 -5.55
N PHE A 134 3.64 6.99 -4.80
CA PHE A 134 3.43 6.58 -3.42
C PHE A 134 3.03 7.71 -2.48
N ALA A 135 3.33 8.98 -2.79
CA ALA A 135 2.88 10.10 -1.96
C ALA A 135 1.36 10.29 -2.09
N ASP A 136 0.83 10.21 -3.31
CA ASP A 136 -0.63 10.24 -3.52
C ASP A 136 -1.32 9.04 -2.82
N SER A 137 -0.74 7.84 -2.92
CA SER A 137 -1.24 6.65 -2.21
C SER A 137 -1.22 6.83 -0.69
N ALA A 138 -0.13 7.40 -0.15
CA ALA A 138 0.04 7.62 1.28
C ALA A 138 -0.95 8.64 1.83
N GLY A 139 -1.25 9.70 1.08
CA GLY A 139 -2.27 10.68 1.45
C GLY A 139 -3.67 10.03 1.55
N LEU A 140 -4.02 9.20 0.58
CA LEU A 140 -5.29 8.47 0.61
C LEU A 140 -5.35 7.50 1.79
N ILE A 141 -4.32 6.66 1.97
CA ILE A 141 -4.23 5.71 3.09
C ILE A 141 -4.30 6.41 4.44
N GLY A 142 -3.63 7.55 4.59
CA GLY A 142 -3.69 8.36 5.81
C GLY A 142 -5.10 8.87 6.15
N SER A 143 -5.97 9.01 5.14
CA SER A 143 -7.36 9.44 5.33
C SER A 143 -8.37 8.29 5.52
N LEU A 144 -7.95 7.03 5.37
CA LEU A 144 -8.78 5.84 5.57
C LEU A 144 -8.76 5.38 7.03
N ASP A 145 -9.82 4.70 7.46
CA ASP A 145 -9.88 4.04 8.78
C ASP A 145 -9.25 2.65 8.76
N LEU A 146 -9.35 1.96 7.62
CA LEU A 146 -8.81 0.63 7.39
C LEU A 146 -8.38 0.49 5.94
N LEU A 147 -7.25 -0.18 5.70
CA LEU A 147 -6.90 -0.71 4.39
C LEU A 147 -7.06 -2.23 4.38
N ILE A 148 -7.82 -2.76 3.43
CA ILE A 148 -7.86 -4.20 3.13
C ILE A 148 -7.05 -4.41 1.85
N SER A 149 -6.00 -5.22 1.92
CA SER A 149 -5.07 -5.36 0.79
C SER A 149 -4.53 -6.78 0.68
N VAL A 150 -4.43 -7.29 -0.53
CA VAL A 150 -3.49 -8.40 -0.81
C VAL A 150 -2.05 -7.95 -0.54
N ASP A 151 -1.11 -8.89 -0.40
CA ASP A 151 0.31 -8.60 -0.16
C ASP A 151 0.93 -7.77 -1.29
N THR A 152 0.82 -6.46 -1.21
CA THR A 152 1.28 -5.51 -2.25
C THR A 152 1.81 -4.25 -1.57
N ALA A 153 2.46 -3.39 -2.33
CA ALA A 153 3.08 -2.17 -1.79
C ALA A 153 2.13 -1.31 -0.91
N PRO A 154 0.82 -1.16 -1.22
CA PRO A 154 -0.14 -0.48 -0.34
C PRO A 154 -0.22 -1.05 1.09
N ALA A 155 -0.14 -2.37 1.26
CA ALA A 155 -0.20 -2.99 2.59
C ALA A 155 1.02 -2.59 3.44
N HIS A 156 2.22 -2.65 2.86
CA HIS A 156 3.46 -2.22 3.51
C HIS A 156 3.48 -0.72 3.76
N LEU A 157 2.93 0.08 2.84
CA LEU A 157 2.81 1.52 2.99
C LEU A 157 1.86 1.89 4.15
N ALA A 158 0.75 1.17 4.34
CA ALA A 158 -0.12 1.38 5.49
C ALA A 158 0.60 1.11 6.82
N GLY A 159 1.39 0.04 6.90
CA GLY A 159 2.25 -0.23 8.05
C GLY A 159 3.25 0.91 8.32
N ALA A 160 3.90 1.43 7.27
CA ALA A 160 4.83 2.55 7.38
C ALA A 160 4.19 3.87 7.87
N LEU A 161 2.89 4.02 7.62
CA LEU A 161 2.05 5.15 8.03
C LEU A 161 1.35 4.89 9.37
N CYS A 162 1.61 3.76 10.04
CA CYS A 162 0.95 3.34 11.27
C CYS A 162 -0.60 3.34 11.13
N ARG A 163 -1.11 2.86 9.99
CA ARG A 163 -2.55 2.74 9.71
C ARG A 163 -3.02 1.29 9.85
N PRO A 164 -4.25 1.06 10.35
CA PRO A 164 -4.82 -0.29 10.38
C PRO A 164 -4.86 -0.92 8.99
N VAL A 165 -4.38 -2.16 8.90
CA VAL A 165 -4.35 -2.94 7.66
C VAL A 165 -4.80 -4.37 7.92
N TRP A 166 -5.71 -4.87 7.08
CA TRP A 166 -6.04 -6.29 6.97
C TRP A 166 -5.38 -6.83 5.71
N ALA A 167 -4.35 -7.66 5.91
CA ALA A 167 -3.64 -8.31 4.82
C ALA A 167 -4.36 -9.60 4.41
N LEU A 168 -4.80 -9.67 3.17
CA LEU A 168 -5.38 -10.88 2.56
C LEU A 168 -4.23 -11.72 2.01
N LEU A 169 -3.78 -12.69 2.80
CA LEU A 169 -2.60 -13.49 2.50
C LEU A 169 -2.98 -14.87 1.94
N PRO A 170 -2.14 -15.46 1.07
CA PRO A 170 -2.31 -16.84 0.65
C PRO A 170 -2.10 -17.81 1.81
N PHE A 171 -2.55 -19.05 1.62
CA PHE A 171 -2.40 -20.13 2.60
C PHE A 171 -0.95 -20.31 3.09
N ALA A 172 0.02 -20.18 2.18
CA ALA A 172 1.45 -20.18 2.50
C ALA A 172 2.01 -18.76 2.26
N PRO A 173 1.91 -17.85 3.26
CA PRO A 173 2.38 -16.48 3.11
C PRO A 173 3.91 -16.40 3.04
N ASP A 174 4.40 -15.28 2.54
CA ASP A 174 5.81 -14.94 2.64
C ASP A 174 6.20 -14.75 4.11
N ARG A 175 7.40 -15.20 4.49
CA ARG A 175 7.97 -15.12 5.84
C ARG A 175 8.05 -13.71 6.46
N ARG A 176 7.79 -12.66 5.68
CA ARG A 176 7.78 -11.26 6.12
C ARG A 176 6.48 -10.88 6.85
N TRP A 177 5.45 -11.72 6.82
CA TRP A 177 4.16 -11.50 7.50
C TRP A 177 4.05 -12.30 8.79
#